data_AF-A0A0F5AQA9-F1
#
_entry.id   AF-A0A0F5AQA9-F1
#
_cell.length_a   1.000
_cell.length_b   1.000
_cell.length_c   1.000
_cell.angle_alpha   90.00
_cell.angle_beta   90.00
_cell.angle_gamma   90.00
#
_symmetry.space_group_name_H-M   'P 1'
#
loop_
_entity.id
_entity.type
_entity.pdbx_description
1 polymer ?
#
loop_
_entity_poly.entity_id
_entity_poly.type
_entity_poly.pdbx_seq_one_letter_code
_entity_poly.pdbx_strand_id
1 'polypeptide(L)'
;MTEYDVIVIGAGAAGLMCAAQAGQRGRRVLVVDHAKKPGRKILISGGGRCNFTNYDVTASNFLCENPHFVKSALAQYSQWDFIGLVATHGVAYHERDHGQLFCDDSAKDIVNLLLAECDQATISQRYRCEVHDIEQEEAGFRLKLNGEPVRCQSLVVATGGLSMPKLGATPFGYQLAEQFGLKVLPTRAALVPYTLHQEDKTRFADISGVSVPCSITTESGVCFTENLLFTHRGLSGPAVLQTSSFWQPGEAVTIDLLPSESLKDVLVAMRDKHPNQTLKTSLSRLFPKRLVEVLIARDSLPDKPLKQLDDKQLDQLHHYFHQWSIAPNGTEGYRTAEVTLGGVDTHAISSKTLEARDIPGLYFIGEVLDVTGWLGGYNFQWAWSSGWVAGQHV
;
A
#
# COMPACT_ATOMS: atom_id res chain seq x y z
N MET A 1 0.39 19.54 35.66
CA MET A 1 -0.05 18.82 34.45
C MET A 1 0.41 19.63 33.26
N THR A 2 1.10 19.01 32.31
CA THR A 2 1.66 19.75 31.16
C THR A 2 0.57 19.94 30.11
N GLU A 3 0.42 21.15 29.59
CA GLU A 3 -0.60 21.50 28.60
C GLU A 3 0.04 21.75 27.23
N TYR A 4 -0.59 21.20 26.20
CA TYR A 4 -0.24 21.39 24.80
C TYR A 4 -1.45 21.93 24.05
N ASP A 5 -1.21 22.58 22.91
CA ASP A 5 -2.30 22.88 22.00
C ASP A 5 -2.74 21.60 21.29
N VAL A 6 -1.76 20.84 20.80
CA VAL A 6 -1.97 19.65 19.98
C VAL A 6 -1.13 18.48 20.50
N ILE A 7 -1.74 17.31 20.67
CA ILE A 7 -1.01 16.05 20.82
C ILE A 7 -1.26 15.17 19.60
N VAL A 8 -0.18 14.70 18.98
CA VAL A 8 -0.21 13.77 17.84
C VAL A 8 0.27 12.40 18.30
N ILE A 9 -0.59 11.39 18.20
CA ILE A 9 -0.26 10.00 18.53
C ILE A 9 0.17 9.27 17.26
N GLY A 10 1.47 8.96 17.18
CA GLY A 10 2.11 8.29 16.05
C GLY A 10 3.08 9.20 15.31
N ALA A 11 4.38 8.90 15.35
CA ALA A 11 5.44 9.59 14.63
C ALA A 11 5.72 8.93 13.27
N GLY A 12 4.63 8.60 12.56
CA GLY A 12 4.65 8.11 11.18
C GLY A 12 4.59 9.24 10.15
N ALA A 13 4.33 8.87 8.89
CA ALA A 13 4.20 9.80 7.78
C ALA A 13 3.20 10.93 8.05
N ALA A 14 1.94 10.58 8.31
CA ALA A 14 0.88 11.56 8.53
C ALA A 14 1.09 12.38 9.80
N GLY A 15 1.53 11.73 10.89
CA GLY A 15 1.72 12.40 12.19
C GLY A 15 2.84 13.44 12.17
N LEU A 16 3.98 13.13 11.55
CA LEU A 16 5.07 14.09 11.42
C LEU A 16 4.69 15.26 10.50
N MET A 17 3.99 14.99 9.39
CA MET A 17 3.46 16.05 8.52
C MET A 17 2.51 16.96 9.30
N CYS A 18 1.55 16.39 10.04
CA CYS A 18 0.62 17.17 10.86
C CYS A 18 1.35 18.02 11.92
N ALA A 19 2.34 17.45 12.59
CA ALA A 19 3.08 18.15 13.64
C ALA A 19 3.87 19.33 13.09
N ALA A 20 4.57 19.13 11.97
CA ALA A 20 5.31 20.19 11.29
C ALA A 20 4.40 21.37 10.91
N GLN A 21 3.26 21.09 10.28
CA GLN A 21 2.32 22.10 9.82
C GLN A 21 1.63 22.85 10.98
N ALA A 22 1.23 22.14 12.03
CA ALA A 22 0.68 22.77 13.23
C ALA A 22 1.73 23.64 13.96
N GLY A 23 2.98 23.17 14.03
CA GLY A 23 4.09 23.93 14.61
C GLY A 23 4.41 25.22 13.83
N GLN A 24 4.35 25.18 12.48
CA GLN A 24 4.56 26.34 11.61
C GLN A 24 3.50 27.43 11.83
N ARG A 25 2.29 27.02 12.27
CA ARG A 25 1.21 27.93 12.69
C ARG A 25 1.38 28.46 14.12
N GLY A 26 2.47 28.11 14.80
CA GLY A 26 2.79 28.54 16.16
C GLY A 26 2.12 27.72 17.27
N ARG A 27 1.45 26.61 16.94
CA ARG A 27 0.79 25.75 17.94
C ARG A 27 1.85 24.98 18.74
N ARG A 28 1.65 24.84 20.05
CA ARG A 28 2.50 24.01 20.90
C ARG A 28 2.14 22.54 20.73
N VAL A 29 2.95 21.80 19.97
CA VAL A 29 2.70 20.41 19.58
C VAL A 29 3.55 19.43 20.38
N LEU A 30 2.96 18.31 20.79
CA LEU A 30 3.68 17.13 21.25
C LEU A 30 3.39 15.93 20.36
N VAL A 31 4.43 15.37 19.76
CA VAL A 31 4.36 14.09 19.04
C VAL A 31 4.76 12.97 19.99
N VAL A 32 3.94 11.92 20.09
CA VAL A 32 4.24 10.74 20.90
C VAL A 32 4.22 9.47 20.06
N ASP A 33 5.14 8.56 20.34
CA ASP A 33 5.18 7.24 19.70
C ASP A 33 5.70 6.18 20.67
N HIS A 34 5.10 4.99 20.66
CA HIS A 34 5.54 3.85 21.46
C HIS A 34 6.85 3.22 20.93
N ALA A 35 7.16 3.42 19.64
CA ALA A 35 8.38 2.94 19.02
C ALA A 35 9.61 3.73 19.48
N LYS A 36 10.80 3.13 19.28
CA LYS A 36 12.10 3.75 19.64
C LYS A 36 12.48 4.92 18.72
N LYS A 37 12.01 4.93 17.48
CA LYS A 37 12.41 5.86 16.42
C LYS A 37 11.19 6.18 15.55
N PRO A 38 11.11 7.41 14.99
CA PRO A 38 10.06 7.82 14.07
C PRO A 38 10.18 7.15 12.71
N GLY A 39 9.13 7.24 11.89
CA GLY A 39 9.17 6.95 10.46
C GLY A 39 9.52 5.50 10.10
N ARG A 40 9.35 4.52 11.01
CA ARG A 40 9.84 3.15 10.79
C ARG A 40 9.31 2.49 9.52
N LYS A 41 8.05 2.76 9.16
CA LYS A 41 7.43 2.23 7.94
C LYS A 41 7.92 2.96 6.67
N ILE A 42 8.27 4.24 6.77
CA ILE A 42 8.92 4.98 5.68
C ILE A 42 10.26 4.32 5.36
N LEU A 43 11.07 4.00 6.38
CA LEU A 43 12.41 3.43 6.20
C LEU A 43 12.48 2.10 5.44
N ILE A 44 11.39 1.32 5.44
CA ILE A 44 11.33 0.02 4.73
C ILE A 44 10.55 0.09 3.42
N SER A 45 9.87 1.20 3.13
CA SER A 45 9.00 1.30 1.96
C SER A 45 9.81 1.43 0.67
N GLY A 46 9.22 0.99 -0.44
CA GLY A 46 9.87 1.04 -1.75
C GLY A 46 11.24 0.33 -1.79
N GLY A 47 11.40 -0.76 -1.04
CA GLY A 47 12.68 -1.47 -0.90
C GLY A 47 13.77 -0.64 -0.20
N GLY A 48 13.38 0.28 0.69
CA GLY A 48 14.29 1.17 1.40
C GLY A 48 14.62 2.46 0.65
N ARG A 49 13.95 2.75 -0.47
CA ARG A 49 14.08 3.98 -1.26
C ARG A 49 12.86 4.91 -1.18
N CYS A 50 11.80 4.49 -0.50
CA CYS A 50 10.55 5.24 -0.33
C CYS A 50 9.91 5.65 -1.66
N ASN A 51 8.88 4.91 -2.08
CA ASN A 51 7.96 5.37 -3.12
C ASN A 51 7.05 6.45 -2.51
N PHE A 52 7.47 7.71 -2.51
CA PHE A 52 6.91 8.73 -1.64
C PHE A 52 5.65 9.40 -2.19
N THR A 53 5.42 9.36 -3.50
CA THR A 53 4.18 9.80 -4.15
C THR A 53 4.12 9.29 -5.60
N ASN A 54 3.09 9.68 -6.35
CA ASN A 54 2.94 9.40 -7.77
C ASN A 54 2.71 10.70 -8.55
N TYR A 55 3.06 10.76 -9.83
CA TYR A 55 2.71 11.89 -10.69
C TYR A 55 1.20 12.00 -10.95
N ASP A 56 0.52 10.88 -11.15
CA ASP A 56 -0.92 10.84 -11.41
C ASP A 56 -1.66 10.38 -10.14
N VAL A 57 -2.17 11.36 -9.38
CA VAL A 57 -2.94 11.14 -8.16
C VAL A 57 -4.34 11.70 -8.31
N THR A 58 -5.32 10.82 -8.22
CA THR A 58 -6.74 11.15 -8.24
C THR A 58 -7.48 10.35 -7.18
N ALA A 59 -8.73 10.72 -6.91
CA ALA A 59 -9.56 9.99 -5.95
C ALA A 59 -9.83 8.54 -6.37
N SER A 60 -9.76 8.19 -7.66
CA SER A 60 -9.96 6.81 -8.12
C SER A 60 -8.80 5.87 -7.79
N ASN A 61 -7.65 6.40 -7.38
CA ASN A 61 -6.52 5.59 -6.91
C ASN A 61 -6.67 5.14 -5.45
N PHE A 62 -7.81 5.40 -4.81
CA PHE A 62 -8.07 5.09 -3.41
C PHE A 62 -9.37 4.28 -3.26
N LEU A 63 -9.30 3.22 -2.45
CA LEU A 63 -10.44 2.46 -1.98
C LEU A 63 -10.91 3.08 -0.66
N CYS A 64 -12.20 3.41 -0.60
CA CYS A 64 -12.88 4.01 0.53
C CYS A 64 -14.39 3.78 0.38
N GLU A 65 -15.09 3.39 1.44
CA GLU A 65 -16.56 3.26 1.44
C GLU A 65 -17.27 4.59 1.14
N ASN A 66 -16.59 5.72 1.36
CA ASN A 66 -17.00 7.06 0.92
C ASN A 66 -16.10 7.55 -0.25
N PRO A 67 -16.46 7.30 -1.52
CA PRO A 67 -15.60 7.59 -2.67
C PRO A 67 -15.27 9.08 -2.89
N HIS A 68 -15.92 9.99 -2.16
CA HIS A 68 -15.69 11.43 -2.27
C HIS A 68 -14.85 12.01 -1.15
N PHE A 69 -14.60 11.24 -0.09
CA PHE A 69 -13.92 11.71 1.11
C PHE A 69 -12.52 12.27 0.82
N VAL A 70 -11.72 11.53 0.05
CA VAL A 70 -10.31 11.86 -0.22
C VAL A 70 -10.13 13.11 -1.08
N LYS A 71 -11.14 13.49 -1.88
CA LYS A 71 -11.03 14.55 -2.89
C LYS A 71 -10.60 15.89 -2.28
N SER A 72 -11.17 16.25 -1.13
CA SER A 72 -10.89 17.54 -0.51
C SER A 72 -9.46 17.62 0.01
N ALA A 73 -8.95 16.59 0.67
CA ALA A 73 -7.58 16.62 1.18
C ALA A 73 -6.53 16.58 0.06
N LEU A 74 -6.74 15.74 -0.96
CA LEU A 74 -5.84 15.67 -2.12
C LEU A 74 -5.78 16.99 -2.91
N ALA A 75 -6.86 17.77 -2.93
CA ALA A 75 -6.88 19.08 -3.57
C ALA A 75 -6.25 20.19 -2.72
N GLN A 76 -6.30 20.07 -1.39
CA GLN A 76 -5.71 21.04 -0.47
C GLN A 76 -4.19 20.90 -0.37
N TYR A 77 -3.69 19.67 -0.47
CA TYR A 77 -2.26 19.37 -0.51
C TYR A 77 -2.02 18.22 -1.48
N SER A 78 -1.57 18.57 -2.67
CA SER A 78 -1.39 17.67 -3.81
C SER A 78 -0.04 16.95 -3.78
N GLN A 79 0.17 16.04 -4.73
CA GLN A 79 1.47 15.43 -4.97
C GLN A 79 2.54 16.47 -5.31
N TRP A 80 2.17 17.54 -6.01
CA TRP A 80 3.10 18.58 -6.45
C TRP A 80 3.62 19.40 -5.28
N ASP A 81 2.80 19.61 -4.25
CA ASP A 81 3.20 20.30 -3.02
C ASP A 81 4.24 19.48 -2.26
N PHE A 82 4.05 18.16 -2.15
CA PHE A 82 5.04 17.29 -1.51
C PHE A 82 6.31 17.17 -2.35
N ILE A 83 6.20 17.07 -3.68
CA ILE A 83 7.35 17.10 -4.59
C ILE A 83 8.15 18.40 -4.41
N GLY A 84 7.46 19.54 -4.29
CA GLY A 84 8.08 20.83 -4.02
C GLY A 84 8.82 20.86 -2.67
N LEU A 85 8.26 20.25 -1.63
CA LEU A 85 8.92 20.10 -0.33
C LEU A 85 10.18 19.24 -0.42
N VAL A 86 10.10 18.08 -1.10
CA VAL A 86 11.25 17.19 -1.36
C VAL A 86 12.37 17.94 -2.09
N ALA A 87 12.03 18.71 -3.13
CA ALA A 87 12.99 19.52 -3.88
C ALA A 87 13.61 20.64 -3.03
N THR A 88 12.82 21.30 -2.17
CA THR A 88 13.29 22.37 -1.26
C THR A 88 14.34 21.85 -0.27
N HIS A 89 14.19 20.61 0.19
CA HIS A 89 15.17 19.93 1.04
C HIS A 89 16.33 19.29 0.28
N GLY A 90 16.41 19.46 -1.04
CA GLY A 90 17.50 18.94 -1.87
C GLY A 90 17.57 17.42 -1.95
N VAL A 91 16.45 16.72 -1.71
CA VAL A 91 16.39 15.25 -1.81
C VAL A 91 16.24 14.87 -3.28
N ALA A 92 17.23 14.13 -3.81
CA ALA A 92 17.21 13.65 -5.18
C ALA A 92 16.23 12.47 -5.35
N TYR A 93 15.50 12.46 -6.46
CA TYR A 93 14.52 11.43 -6.78
C TYR A 93 14.40 11.22 -8.30
N HIS A 94 13.90 10.04 -8.68
CA HIS A 94 13.57 9.69 -10.06
C HIS A 94 12.18 9.05 -10.14
N GLU A 95 11.60 9.15 -11.32
CA GLU A 95 10.44 8.37 -11.72
C GLU A 95 10.84 6.93 -12.05
N ARG A 96 10.00 5.99 -11.62
CA ARG A 96 9.94 4.62 -12.11
C ARG A 96 8.62 4.39 -12.85
N ASP A 97 8.41 3.17 -13.33
CA ASP A 97 7.21 2.81 -14.08
C ASP A 97 5.90 3.29 -13.41
N HIS A 98 4.94 3.70 -14.23
CA HIS A 98 3.63 4.17 -13.80
C HIS A 98 3.66 5.41 -12.87
N GLY A 99 4.56 6.37 -13.12
CA GLY A 99 4.58 7.65 -12.41
C GLY A 99 5.09 7.60 -10.98
N GLN A 100 5.65 6.48 -10.54
CA GLN A 100 6.06 6.26 -9.15
C GLN A 100 7.35 7.02 -8.83
N LEU A 101 7.36 7.82 -7.75
CA LEU A 101 8.53 8.61 -7.39
C LEU A 101 9.29 8.01 -6.21
N PHE A 102 10.57 7.72 -6.43
CA PHE A 102 11.46 7.13 -5.44
C PHE A 102 12.66 8.01 -5.16
N CYS A 103 13.12 8.05 -3.91
CA CYS A 103 14.42 8.65 -3.61
C CYS A 103 15.54 7.86 -4.32
N ASP A 104 16.58 8.58 -4.73
CA ASP A 104 17.74 7.96 -5.39
C ASP A 104 18.51 7.09 -4.41
N ASP A 105 18.81 7.64 -3.23
CA ASP A 105 19.67 7.04 -2.23
C ASP A 105 18.89 6.24 -1.18
N SER A 106 18.07 6.91 -0.35
CA SER A 106 17.44 6.24 0.79
C SER A 106 16.10 6.85 1.22
N ALA A 107 15.20 5.97 1.68
CA ALA A 107 14.01 6.34 2.43
C ALA A 107 14.30 7.18 3.69
N LYS A 108 15.54 7.12 4.20
CA LYS A 108 15.99 7.97 5.31
C LYS A 108 15.89 9.45 4.97
N ASP A 109 16.02 9.81 3.70
CA ASP A 109 16.03 11.21 3.27
C ASP A 109 14.66 11.85 3.52
N ILE A 110 13.56 11.11 3.25
CA ILE A 110 12.20 11.54 3.60
C ILE A 110 12.00 11.64 5.11
N VAL A 111 12.53 10.69 5.90
CA VAL A 111 12.43 10.77 7.36
C VAL A 111 13.19 11.98 7.89
N ASN A 112 14.41 12.24 7.39
CA ASN A 112 15.22 13.37 7.79
C ASN A 112 14.55 14.70 7.43
N LEU A 113 13.97 14.78 6.23
CA LEU A 113 13.17 15.93 5.79
C LEU A 113 12.03 16.21 6.78
N LEU A 114 11.22 15.20 7.13
CA LEU A 114 10.10 15.37 8.07
C LEU A 114 10.58 15.77 9.47
N LEU A 115 11.73 15.27 9.90
CA LEU A 115 12.31 15.64 11.20
C LEU A 115 12.86 17.06 11.19
N ALA A 116 13.44 17.51 10.07
CA ALA A 116 13.88 18.89 9.90
C ALA A 116 12.69 19.86 9.91
N GLU A 117 11.59 19.50 9.23
CA GLU A 117 10.33 20.26 9.30
C GLU A 117 9.74 20.30 10.73
N CYS A 118 10.01 19.29 11.55
CA CYS A 118 9.60 19.24 12.96
C CYS A 118 10.61 19.88 13.93
N ASP A 119 11.77 20.35 13.47
CA ASP A 119 12.80 20.98 14.31
C ASP A 119 12.45 22.44 14.60
N GLN A 120 11.36 22.62 15.34
CA GLN A 120 10.80 23.92 15.72
C GLN A 120 10.69 24.02 17.23
N ALA A 121 10.87 25.21 17.79
CA ALA A 121 10.76 25.44 19.24
C ALA A 121 9.37 25.12 19.81
N THR A 122 8.34 25.10 18.96
CA THR A 122 6.95 24.81 19.30
C THR A 122 6.65 23.31 19.34
N ILE A 123 7.54 22.45 18.84
CA ILE A 123 7.32 21.01 18.70
C ILE A 123 8.21 20.26 19.68
N SER A 124 7.60 19.36 20.45
CA SER A 124 8.30 18.39 21.29
C SER A 124 8.00 16.97 20.79
N GLN A 125 8.95 16.05 20.94
CA GLN A 125 8.80 14.66 20.50
C GLN A 125 9.17 13.71 21.65
N ARG A 126 8.33 12.70 21.91
CA ARG A 126 8.56 11.65 22.93
C ARG A 126 8.39 10.27 22.33
N TYR A 127 9.48 9.50 22.34
CA TYR A 127 9.53 8.12 21.86
C TYR A 127 9.53 7.14 23.02
N ARG A 128 9.18 5.87 22.76
CA ARG A 128 8.93 4.87 23.82
C ARG A 128 7.91 5.39 24.83
N CYS A 129 6.88 6.05 24.30
CA CYS A 129 5.82 6.65 25.05
C CYS A 129 4.55 5.83 24.85
N GLU A 130 4.09 5.18 25.90
CA GLU A 130 2.78 4.58 25.93
C GLU A 130 1.72 5.64 26.25
N VAL A 131 0.60 5.56 25.54
CA VAL A 131 -0.54 6.46 25.70
C VAL A 131 -1.73 5.67 26.19
N HIS A 132 -2.32 6.07 27.32
CA HIS A 132 -3.48 5.41 27.92
C HIS A 132 -4.40 6.45 28.59
N ASP A 133 -5.55 6.01 29.08
CA ASP A 133 -6.52 6.81 29.84
C ASP A 133 -6.91 8.12 29.13
N ILE A 134 -7.27 8.03 27.84
CA ILE A 134 -7.71 9.19 27.05
C ILE A 134 -9.17 9.49 27.39
N GLU A 135 -9.44 10.69 27.87
CA GLU A 135 -10.77 11.16 28.24
C GLU A 135 -11.02 12.55 27.65
N GLN A 136 -12.24 12.76 27.15
CA GLN A 136 -12.69 14.08 26.70
C GLN A 136 -13.06 14.94 27.92
N GLU A 137 -12.63 16.19 27.92
CA GLU A 137 -12.98 17.22 28.90
C GLU A 137 -13.73 18.38 28.21
N GLU A 138 -14.29 19.32 28.97
CA GLU A 138 -15.00 20.49 28.40
C GLU A 138 -14.15 21.29 27.40
N ALA A 139 -12.83 21.33 27.59
CA ALA A 139 -11.89 22.09 26.78
C ALA A 139 -10.75 21.21 26.21
N GLY A 140 -11.10 20.06 25.62
CA GLY A 140 -10.18 19.19 24.89
C GLY A 140 -10.07 17.79 25.50
N PHE A 141 -8.84 17.31 25.71
CA PHE A 141 -8.57 15.94 26.13
C PHE A 141 -7.55 15.89 27.26
N ARG A 142 -7.76 14.92 28.16
CA ARG A 142 -6.79 14.48 29.15
C ARG A 142 -6.33 13.07 28.80
N LEU A 143 -5.04 12.80 28.97
CA LEU A 143 -4.43 11.50 28.71
C LEU A 143 -3.21 11.28 29.59
N LYS A 144 -2.76 10.03 29.71
CA LYS A 144 -1.52 9.68 30.41
C LYS A 144 -0.45 9.23 29.43
N LEU A 145 0.75 9.80 29.60
CA LEU A 145 1.95 9.44 28.86
C LEU A 145 2.92 8.76 29.83
N ASN A 146 3.12 7.45 29.69
CA ASN A 146 3.90 6.65 30.65
C ASN A 146 3.45 6.87 32.12
N GLY A 147 2.15 7.09 32.34
CA GLY A 147 1.56 7.36 33.66
C GLY A 147 1.51 8.85 34.06
N GLU A 148 2.21 9.74 33.34
CA GLU A 148 2.16 11.18 33.61
C GLU A 148 0.95 11.84 32.93
N PRO A 149 0.10 12.59 33.67
CA PRO A 149 -1.05 13.24 33.08
C PRO A 149 -0.63 14.47 32.25
N VAL A 150 -1.21 14.60 31.06
CA VAL A 150 -1.11 15.75 30.16
C VAL A 150 -2.48 16.13 29.62
N ARG A 151 -2.59 17.36 29.10
CA ARG A 151 -3.79 17.87 28.42
C ARG A 151 -3.47 18.44 27.05
N CYS A 152 -4.45 18.39 26.15
CA CYS A 152 -4.42 19.09 24.86
C CYS A 152 -5.80 19.61 24.46
N GLN A 153 -5.83 20.68 23.66
CA GLN A 153 -7.05 21.15 23.01
C GLN A 153 -7.46 20.21 21.86
N SER A 154 -6.48 19.79 21.05
CA SER A 154 -6.70 18.89 19.92
C SER A 154 -5.85 17.62 20.05
N LEU A 155 -6.48 16.48 19.80
CA LEU A 155 -5.87 15.17 19.80
C LEU A 155 -5.93 14.58 18.39
N VAL A 156 -4.76 14.25 17.83
CA VAL A 156 -4.62 13.70 16.48
C VAL A 156 -4.19 12.24 16.56
N VAL A 157 -4.99 11.36 15.99
CA VAL A 157 -4.72 9.93 15.89
C VAL A 157 -4.09 9.63 14.54
N ALA A 158 -2.79 9.35 14.55
CA ALA A 158 -1.96 9.10 13.37
C ALA A 158 -1.22 7.75 13.49
N THR A 159 -1.87 6.75 14.10
CA THR A 159 -1.24 5.48 14.51
C THR A 159 -1.03 4.48 13.39
N GLY A 160 -1.56 4.75 12.19
CA GLY A 160 -1.51 3.84 11.06
C GLY A 160 -2.44 2.63 11.22
N GLY A 161 -2.21 1.61 10.39
CA GLY A 161 -2.99 0.37 10.36
C GLY A 161 -2.32 -0.81 11.09
N LEU A 162 -2.65 -2.03 10.66
CA LEU A 162 -2.22 -3.30 11.29
C LEU A 162 -1.05 -3.99 10.58
N SER A 163 -0.74 -3.56 9.36
CA SER A 163 0.37 -4.06 8.56
C SER A 163 1.73 -3.85 9.24
N MET A 164 2.62 -4.84 9.12
CA MET A 164 3.97 -4.82 9.71
C MET A 164 4.01 -4.70 11.25
N PRO A 165 3.37 -5.62 12.01
CA PRO A 165 3.32 -5.55 13.48
C PRO A 165 4.71 -5.56 14.15
N LYS A 166 5.72 -6.19 13.54
CA LYS A 166 7.11 -6.14 14.04
C LYS A 166 7.73 -4.73 14.04
N LEU A 167 7.13 -3.80 13.29
CA LEU A 167 7.55 -2.39 13.26
C LEU A 167 6.81 -1.52 14.29
N GLY A 168 5.83 -2.06 15.00
CA GLY A 168 5.02 -1.32 15.97
C GLY A 168 3.60 -1.01 15.50
N ALA A 169 3.11 -1.65 14.45
CA ALA A 169 1.69 -1.50 14.10
C ALA A 169 0.80 -2.12 15.20
N THR A 170 -0.22 -1.37 15.63
CA THR A 170 -1.16 -1.75 16.69
C THR A 170 -2.59 -1.30 16.31
N PRO A 171 -3.64 -1.92 16.88
CA PRO A 171 -5.02 -1.48 16.65
C PRO A 171 -5.41 -0.22 17.46
N PHE A 172 -4.45 0.49 18.06
CA PHE A 172 -4.73 1.56 19.04
C PHE A 172 -5.69 2.63 18.52
N GLY A 173 -5.49 3.11 17.29
CA GLY A 173 -6.37 4.12 16.71
C GLY A 173 -7.81 3.64 16.52
N TYR A 174 -8.01 2.35 16.23
CA TYR A 174 -9.34 1.76 16.10
C TYR A 174 -10.02 1.62 17.46
N GLN A 175 -9.28 1.16 18.47
CA GLN A 175 -9.77 1.05 19.85
C GLN A 175 -10.19 2.43 20.38
N LEU A 176 -9.42 3.47 20.06
CA LEU A 176 -9.74 4.84 20.44
C LEU A 176 -10.99 5.36 19.71
N ALA A 177 -11.13 5.06 18.42
CA ALA A 177 -12.34 5.40 17.68
C ALA A 177 -13.58 4.73 18.30
N GLU A 178 -13.51 3.43 18.59
CA GLU A 178 -14.59 2.68 19.25
C GLU A 178 -14.92 3.23 20.65
N GLN A 179 -13.89 3.62 21.43
CA GLN A 179 -14.07 4.24 22.74
C GLN A 179 -14.94 5.51 22.66
N PHE A 180 -14.78 6.31 21.61
CA PHE A 180 -15.56 7.52 21.35
C PHE A 180 -16.83 7.28 20.52
N GLY A 181 -17.23 6.02 20.33
CA GLY A 181 -18.46 5.65 19.62
C GLY A 181 -18.38 5.80 18.10
N LEU A 182 -17.19 6.00 17.54
CA LEU A 182 -16.99 6.04 16.09
C LEU A 182 -16.96 4.61 15.53
N LYS A 183 -17.61 4.42 14.39
CA LYS A 183 -17.62 3.14 13.69
C LYS A 183 -16.27 2.85 13.04
N VAL A 184 -15.77 1.64 13.24
CA VAL A 184 -14.61 1.10 12.53
C VAL A 184 -15.08 0.02 11.55
N LEU A 185 -14.72 0.18 10.28
CA LEU A 185 -15.03 -0.77 9.22
C LEU A 185 -14.12 -2.00 9.32
N PRO A 186 -14.61 -3.19 8.90
CA PRO A 186 -13.82 -4.42 8.97
C PRO A 186 -12.46 -4.26 8.27
N THR A 187 -11.39 -4.61 8.99
CA THR A 187 -10.03 -4.45 8.46
C THR A 187 -9.50 -5.72 7.81
N ARG A 188 -8.76 -5.57 6.71
CA ARG A 188 -8.05 -6.68 6.08
C ARG A 188 -6.69 -6.29 5.52
N ALA A 189 -5.79 -7.26 5.43
CA ALA A 189 -4.51 -7.11 4.76
C ALA A 189 -4.72 -6.82 3.26
N ALA A 190 -3.99 -5.82 2.74
CA ALA A 190 -4.07 -5.38 1.36
C ALA A 190 -2.67 -5.03 0.83
N LEU A 191 -2.54 -4.95 -0.50
CA LEU A 191 -1.23 -4.91 -1.16
C LEU A 191 -0.33 -6.02 -0.62
N VAL A 192 -0.83 -7.25 -0.72
CA VAL A 192 -0.29 -8.43 -0.03
C VAL A 192 -0.17 -9.61 -1.01
N PRO A 193 0.90 -10.42 -0.92
CA PRO A 193 1.03 -11.59 -1.78
C PRO A 193 -0.10 -12.62 -1.54
N TYR A 194 -0.48 -13.31 -2.61
CA TYR A 194 -1.34 -14.49 -2.55
C TYR A 194 -0.56 -15.72 -2.11
N THR A 195 -1.21 -16.57 -1.32
CA THR A 195 -0.76 -17.92 -1.03
C THR A 195 -1.49 -18.91 -1.93
N LEU A 196 -0.78 -19.93 -2.41
CA LEU A 196 -1.35 -20.95 -3.29
C LEU A 196 -1.77 -22.20 -2.51
N HIS A 197 -2.74 -22.93 -3.04
CA HIS A 197 -3.06 -24.28 -2.56
C HIS A 197 -1.87 -25.24 -2.77
N GLN A 198 -1.86 -26.36 -2.05
CA GLN A 198 -0.71 -27.27 -1.98
C GLN A 198 -0.25 -27.77 -3.36
N GLU A 199 -1.17 -28.02 -4.28
CA GLU A 199 -0.86 -28.47 -5.64
C GLU A 199 -0.06 -27.41 -6.41
N ASP A 200 -0.62 -26.21 -6.59
CA ASP A 200 0.05 -25.11 -7.29
C ASP A 200 1.32 -24.64 -6.57
N LYS A 201 1.31 -24.63 -5.23
CA LYS A 201 2.50 -24.32 -4.45
C LYS A 201 3.63 -25.30 -4.74
N THR A 202 3.34 -26.60 -4.82
CA THR A 202 4.34 -27.63 -5.17
C THR A 202 4.78 -27.50 -6.61
N ARG A 203 3.84 -27.16 -7.49
CA ARG A 203 4.08 -26.99 -8.93
C ARG A 203 5.05 -25.84 -9.22
N PHE A 204 4.92 -24.71 -8.51
CA PHE A 204 5.70 -23.50 -8.78
C PHE A 204 6.81 -23.21 -7.76
N ALA A 205 7.02 -24.06 -6.76
CA ALA A 205 8.07 -23.88 -5.74
C ALA A 205 9.47 -23.67 -6.35
N ASP A 206 9.79 -24.44 -7.39
CA ASP A 206 11.11 -24.45 -8.04
C ASP A 206 11.34 -23.24 -8.95
N ILE A 207 10.34 -22.37 -9.14
CA ILE A 207 10.45 -21.13 -9.91
C ILE A 207 10.30 -19.87 -9.07
N SER A 208 10.44 -19.99 -7.74
CA SER A 208 10.58 -18.83 -6.86
C SER A 208 11.66 -17.87 -7.42
N GLY A 209 11.32 -16.58 -7.45
CA GLY A 209 12.13 -15.50 -8.01
C GLY A 209 11.94 -15.25 -9.52
N VAL A 210 11.17 -16.09 -10.24
CA VAL A 210 10.82 -15.83 -11.65
C VAL A 210 9.73 -14.76 -11.70
N SER A 211 9.91 -13.78 -12.60
CA SER A 211 8.94 -12.72 -12.84
C SER A 211 8.49 -12.68 -14.30
N VAL A 212 7.22 -12.35 -14.52
CA VAL A 212 6.58 -12.31 -15.85
C VAL A 212 5.65 -11.11 -15.91
N PRO A 213 5.74 -10.23 -16.93
CA PRO A 213 4.74 -9.20 -17.16
C PRO A 213 3.41 -9.86 -17.54
N CYS A 214 2.32 -9.45 -16.90
CA CYS A 214 1.01 -10.06 -17.10
C CYS A 214 -0.11 -9.06 -16.82
N SER A 215 -1.33 -9.42 -17.17
CA SER A 215 -2.54 -8.75 -16.67
C SER A 215 -3.27 -9.70 -15.72
N ILE A 216 -3.62 -9.22 -14.53
CA ILE A 216 -4.41 -10.00 -13.55
C ILE A 216 -5.75 -9.32 -13.39
N THR A 217 -6.83 -10.08 -13.58
CA THR A 217 -8.21 -9.62 -13.44
C THR A 217 -8.90 -10.37 -12.30
N THR A 218 -9.53 -9.63 -11.38
CA THR A 218 -10.36 -10.19 -10.29
C THR A 218 -11.76 -10.56 -10.80
N GLU A 219 -12.52 -11.35 -10.05
CA GLU A 219 -13.92 -11.66 -10.40
C GLU A 219 -14.82 -10.42 -10.48
N SER A 220 -14.50 -9.37 -9.71
CA SER A 220 -15.15 -8.05 -9.80
C SER A 220 -14.82 -7.26 -11.06
N GLY A 221 -13.95 -7.78 -11.94
CA GLY A 221 -13.57 -7.15 -13.22
C GLY A 221 -12.45 -6.11 -13.12
N VAL A 222 -11.83 -5.95 -11.94
CA VAL A 222 -10.70 -5.04 -11.77
C VAL A 222 -9.44 -5.70 -12.33
N CYS A 223 -8.75 -4.98 -13.23
CA CYS A 223 -7.58 -5.50 -13.94
C CYS A 223 -6.37 -4.59 -13.77
N PHE A 224 -5.21 -5.19 -13.47
CA PHE A 224 -3.93 -4.51 -13.43
C PHE A 224 -2.91 -5.23 -14.31
N THR A 225 -2.15 -4.46 -15.09
CA THR A 225 -1.08 -4.98 -15.94
C THR A 225 0.28 -4.60 -15.36
N GLU A 226 1.00 -5.59 -14.84
CA GLU A 226 2.37 -5.45 -14.35
C GLU A 226 3.00 -6.85 -14.15
N ASN A 227 4.20 -6.90 -13.64
CA ASN A 227 4.93 -8.09 -13.27
C ASN A 227 4.23 -8.85 -12.14
N LEU A 228 3.98 -10.12 -12.43
CA LEU A 228 3.80 -11.16 -11.43
C LEU A 228 5.18 -11.70 -11.02
N LEU A 229 5.31 -12.10 -9.76
CA LEU A 229 6.49 -12.73 -9.19
C LEU A 229 6.09 -14.05 -8.52
N PHE A 230 6.72 -15.15 -8.93
CA PHE A 230 6.59 -16.42 -8.24
C PHE A 230 7.42 -16.43 -6.96
N THR A 231 6.86 -16.95 -5.87
CA THR A 231 7.51 -17.04 -4.56
C THR A 231 7.38 -18.45 -3.99
N HIS A 232 8.11 -18.75 -2.90
CA HIS A 232 8.00 -20.03 -2.21
C HIS A 232 6.62 -20.32 -1.60
N ARG A 233 5.80 -19.29 -1.37
CA ARG A 233 4.46 -19.42 -0.74
C ARG A 233 3.31 -19.25 -1.73
N GLY A 234 3.53 -18.54 -2.82
CA GLY A 234 2.53 -18.29 -3.85
C GLY A 234 2.95 -17.20 -4.81
N LEU A 235 2.06 -16.25 -5.08
CA LEU A 235 2.25 -15.21 -6.09
C LEU A 235 2.40 -13.84 -5.43
N SER A 236 3.30 -13.03 -5.96
CA SER A 236 3.58 -11.66 -5.55
C SER A 236 3.84 -10.80 -6.80
N GLY A 237 4.55 -9.68 -6.64
CA GLY A 237 4.80 -8.72 -7.71
C GLY A 237 3.68 -7.66 -7.80
N PRO A 238 3.95 -6.51 -8.43
CA PRO A 238 3.02 -5.37 -8.42
C PRO A 238 1.62 -5.71 -8.89
N ALA A 239 1.44 -6.57 -9.92
CA ALA A 239 0.12 -6.95 -10.39
C ALA A 239 -0.70 -7.67 -9.30
N VAL A 240 -0.09 -8.63 -8.59
CA VAL A 240 -0.73 -9.36 -7.49
C VAL A 240 -1.02 -8.45 -6.30
N LEU A 241 -0.06 -7.59 -5.93
CA LEU A 241 -0.25 -6.65 -4.83
C LEU A 241 -1.44 -5.74 -5.12
N GLN A 242 -1.54 -5.17 -6.32
CA GLN A 242 -2.68 -4.34 -6.72
C GLN A 242 -4.01 -5.11 -6.62
N THR A 243 -4.11 -6.28 -7.26
CA THR A 243 -5.38 -7.05 -7.28
C THR A 243 -5.77 -7.59 -5.91
N SER A 244 -4.82 -7.83 -5.00
CA SER A 244 -5.11 -8.30 -3.64
C SER A 244 -6.04 -7.35 -2.86
N SER A 245 -6.01 -6.06 -3.19
CA SER A 245 -6.88 -5.06 -2.60
C SER A 245 -8.34 -5.15 -3.10
N PHE A 246 -8.62 -5.90 -4.16
CA PHE A 246 -9.96 -6.06 -4.74
C PHE A 246 -10.50 -7.48 -4.62
N TRP A 247 -9.61 -8.47 -4.51
CA TRP A 247 -9.93 -9.87 -4.33
C TRP A 247 -10.59 -10.17 -2.97
N GLN A 248 -11.56 -11.08 -2.98
CA GLN A 248 -12.21 -11.62 -1.79
C GLN A 248 -11.87 -13.11 -1.56
N PRO A 249 -11.83 -13.57 -0.29
CA PRO A 249 -11.64 -14.99 0.01
C PRO A 249 -12.64 -15.90 -0.71
N GLY A 250 -12.11 -16.89 -1.43
CA GLY A 250 -12.90 -17.85 -2.22
C GLY A 250 -12.99 -17.54 -3.71
N GLU A 251 -12.64 -16.31 -4.12
CA GLU A 251 -12.61 -15.93 -5.54
C GLU A 251 -11.35 -16.43 -6.25
N ALA A 252 -11.47 -16.68 -7.55
CA ALA A 252 -10.33 -16.86 -8.44
C ALA A 252 -9.82 -15.52 -8.99
N VAL A 253 -8.62 -15.56 -9.58
CA VAL A 253 -8.09 -14.49 -10.43
C VAL A 253 -7.73 -15.08 -11.79
N THR A 254 -7.95 -14.30 -12.84
CA THR A 254 -7.57 -14.68 -14.21
C THR A 254 -6.29 -13.94 -14.58
N ILE A 255 -5.29 -14.68 -15.03
CA ILE A 255 -3.97 -14.17 -15.39
C ILE A 255 -3.80 -14.33 -16.90
N ASP A 256 -3.62 -13.21 -17.59
CA ASP A 256 -3.14 -13.17 -18.98
C ASP A 256 -1.63 -12.97 -18.96
N LEU A 257 -0.87 -14.02 -19.28
CA LEU A 257 0.59 -14.00 -19.30
C LEU A 257 1.17 -13.31 -20.53
N LEU A 258 0.36 -13.01 -21.56
CA LEU A 258 0.80 -12.35 -22.79
C LEU A 258 -0.24 -11.33 -23.28
N PRO A 259 -0.53 -10.27 -22.50
CA PRO A 259 -1.67 -9.40 -22.76
C PRO A 259 -1.56 -8.55 -24.05
N SER A 260 -0.36 -8.44 -24.61
CA SER A 260 -0.09 -7.61 -25.80
C SER A 260 -0.23 -8.33 -27.14
N GLU A 261 -0.27 -9.67 -27.16
CA GLU A 261 -0.18 -10.45 -28.40
C GLU A 261 -1.03 -11.72 -28.36
N SER A 262 -1.53 -12.19 -29.51
CA SER A 262 -2.18 -13.49 -29.62
C SER A 262 -1.14 -14.62 -29.65
N LEU A 263 -1.10 -15.46 -28.61
CA LEU A 263 -0.16 -16.59 -28.58
C LEU A 263 -0.36 -17.54 -29.78
N LYS A 264 -1.60 -17.75 -30.24
CA LYS A 264 -1.89 -18.61 -31.40
C LYS A 264 -1.20 -18.07 -32.65
N ASP A 265 -1.39 -16.79 -32.94
CA ASP A 265 -0.84 -16.17 -34.15
C ASP A 265 0.70 -16.16 -34.11
N VAL A 266 1.28 -15.88 -32.94
CA VAL A 266 2.74 -15.95 -32.73
C VAL A 266 3.27 -17.36 -32.98
N LEU A 267 2.62 -18.39 -32.44
CA LEU A 267 3.05 -19.78 -32.63
C LEU A 267 2.85 -20.25 -34.08
N VAL A 268 1.78 -19.83 -34.77
CA VAL A 268 1.57 -20.12 -36.19
C VAL A 268 2.69 -19.49 -37.03
N ALA A 269 3.00 -18.21 -36.82
CA ALA A 269 4.08 -17.53 -37.52
C ALA A 269 5.46 -18.16 -37.26
N MET A 270 5.72 -18.62 -36.03
CA MET A 270 6.95 -19.36 -35.70
C MET A 270 6.98 -20.75 -36.37
N ARG A 271 5.84 -21.45 -36.44
CA ARG A 271 5.70 -22.76 -37.09
C ARG A 271 6.00 -22.67 -38.58
N ASP A 272 5.50 -21.64 -39.25
CA ASP A 272 5.69 -21.46 -40.69
C ASP A 272 7.15 -21.21 -41.06
N LYS A 273 7.89 -20.46 -40.22
CA LYS A 273 9.32 -20.19 -40.40
C LYS A 273 10.22 -21.34 -39.95
N HIS A 274 9.87 -22.00 -38.84
CA HIS A 274 10.70 -22.99 -38.17
C HIS A 274 9.89 -24.21 -37.71
N PRO A 275 9.36 -25.04 -38.63
CA PRO A 275 8.43 -26.12 -38.30
C PRO A 275 9.00 -27.20 -37.37
N ASN A 276 10.32 -27.41 -37.40
CA ASN A 276 11.01 -28.39 -36.56
C ASN A 276 11.41 -27.84 -35.17
N GLN A 277 11.24 -26.53 -34.91
CA GLN A 277 11.52 -25.95 -33.59
C GLN A 277 10.53 -26.52 -32.56
N THR A 278 11.00 -26.78 -31.34
CA THR A 278 10.13 -27.30 -30.27
C THR A 278 9.26 -26.20 -29.67
N LEU A 279 8.10 -26.58 -29.12
CA LEU A 279 7.24 -25.66 -28.38
C LEU A 279 8.02 -25.01 -27.21
N LYS A 280 8.80 -25.80 -26.47
CA LYS A 280 9.69 -25.30 -25.40
C LYS A 280 10.58 -24.14 -25.87
N THR A 281 11.28 -24.33 -26.98
CA THR A 281 12.21 -23.31 -27.51
C THR A 281 11.47 -22.06 -27.98
N SER A 282 10.25 -22.23 -28.49
CA SER A 282 9.41 -21.13 -28.99
C SER A 282 8.85 -20.30 -27.84
N LEU A 283 8.24 -20.94 -26.84
CA LEU A 283 7.73 -20.28 -25.65
C LEU A 283 8.84 -19.63 -24.82
N SER A 284 10.05 -20.21 -24.80
CA SER A 284 11.21 -19.60 -24.09
C SER A 284 11.70 -18.29 -24.74
N ARG A 285 11.19 -17.91 -25.92
CA ARG A 285 11.42 -16.57 -26.51
C ARG A 285 10.44 -15.52 -25.98
N LEU A 286 9.30 -15.96 -25.45
CA LEU A 286 8.21 -15.10 -24.95
C LEU A 286 8.20 -15.05 -23.42
N PHE A 287 8.55 -16.15 -22.78
CA PHE A 287 8.46 -16.33 -21.33
C PHE A 287 9.80 -16.75 -20.73
N PRO A 288 10.01 -16.53 -19.41
CA PRO A 288 11.17 -17.06 -18.72
C PRO A 288 11.29 -18.57 -18.89
N LYS A 289 12.49 -19.02 -19.31
CA LYS A 289 12.78 -20.44 -19.59
C LYS A 289 12.35 -21.38 -18.45
N ARG A 290 12.60 -21.00 -17.20
CA ARG A 290 12.25 -21.81 -16.01
C ARG A 290 10.73 -22.02 -15.87
N LEU A 291 9.91 -21.03 -16.22
CA LEU A 291 8.45 -21.17 -16.22
C LEU A 291 8.01 -22.19 -17.27
N VAL A 292 8.51 -22.04 -18.50
CA VAL A 292 8.20 -22.97 -19.60
C VAL A 292 8.60 -24.39 -19.25
N GLU A 293 9.79 -24.57 -18.65
CA GLU A 293 10.29 -25.87 -18.21
C GLU A 293 9.42 -26.52 -17.14
N VAL A 294 8.94 -25.76 -16.15
CA VAL A 294 8.02 -26.27 -15.14
C VAL A 294 6.67 -26.65 -15.72
N LEU A 295 6.12 -25.84 -16.62
CA LEU A 295 4.82 -26.14 -17.24
C LEU A 295 4.89 -27.40 -18.12
N ILE A 296 6.03 -27.67 -18.77
CA ILE A 296 6.25 -28.92 -19.50
C ILE A 296 6.47 -30.10 -18.54
N ALA A 297 7.33 -29.95 -17.53
CA ALA A 297 7.67 -31.04 -16.61
C ALA A 297 6.48 -31.50 -15.73
N ARG A 298 5.42 -30.70 -15.69
CA ARG A 298 4.16 -30.96 -14.96
C ARG A 298 3.00 -31.24 -15.91
N ASP A 299 3.29 -31.72 -17.11
CA ASP A 299 2.34 -32.16 -18.15
C ASP A 299 1.27 -31.13 -18.52
N SER A 300 1.57 -29.84 -18.31
CA SER A 300 0.65 -28.75 -18.59
C SER A 300 0.77 -28.27 -20.03
N LEU A 301 1.93 -28.52 -20.65
CA LEU A 301 2.24 -28.19 -22.03
C LEU A 301 2.91 -29.40 -22.70
N PRO A 302 2.62 -29.70 -23.99
CA PRO A 302 3.30 -30.76 -24.71
C PRO A 302 4.74 -30.37 -25.09
N ASP A 303 5.69 -31.29 -24.97
CA ASP A 303 7.07 -31.08 -25.47
C ASP A 303 7.25 -31.73 -26.85
N LYS A 304 6.86 -31.01 -27.91
CA LYS A 304 6.98 -31.49 -29.28
C LYS A 304 7.29 -30.37 -30.29
N PRO A 305 7.77 -30.70 -31.50
CA PRO A 305 7.94 -29.73 -32.59
C PRO A 305 6.64 -29.00 -32.96
N LEU A 306 6.75 -27.72 -33.34
CA LEU A 306 5.60 -26.89 -33.70
C LEU A 306 4.76 -27.48 -34.83
N LYS A 307 5.39 -28.13 -35.82
CA LYS A 307 4.68 -28.81 -36.93
C LYS A 307 3.75 -29.95 -36.49
N GLN A 308 3.91 -30.46 -35.26
CA GLN A 308 3.09 -31.52 -34.70
C GLN A 308 1.93 -30.98 -33.84
N LEU A 309 1.80 -29.66 -33.68
CA LEU A 309 0.67 -29.03 -33.03
C LEU A 309 -0.45 -28.83 -34.05
N ASP A 310 -1.60 -29.42 -33.78
CA ASP A 310 -2.83 -29.15 -34.52
C ASP A 310 -3.48 -27.83 -34.06
N ASP A 311 -4.48 -27.36 -34.80
CA ASP A 311 -5.12 -26.07 -34.52
C ASP A 311 -5.82 -26.04 -33.15
N LYS A 312 -6.42 -27.17 -32.76
CA LYS A 312 -7.07 -27.33 -31.45
C LYS A 312 -6.06 -27.20 -30.29
N GLN A 313 -4.87 -27.78 -30.44
CA GLN A 313 -3.79 -27.66 -29.46
C GLN A 313 -3.27 -26.23 -29.37
N LEU A 314 -3.18 -25.52 -30.50
CA LEU A 314 -2.80 -24.10 -30.49
C LEU A 314 -3.86 -23.25 -29.77
N ASP A 315 -5.15 -23.50 -30.00
CA ASP A 315 -6.24 -22.82 -29.28
C ASP A 315 -6.20 -23.11 -27.78
N GLN A 316 -5.93 -24.36 -27.39
CA GLN A 316 -5.79 -24.74 -25.98
C GLN A 316 -4.61 -24.03 -25.31
N LEU A 317 -3.46 -23.95 -25.99
CA LEU A 317 -2.29 -23.20 -25.51
C LEU A 317 -2.61 -21.72 -25.38
N HIS A 318 -3.23 -21.12 -26.40
CA HIS A 318 -3.66 -19.73 -26.37
C HIS A 318 -4.59 -19.47 -25.19
N HIS A 319 -5.65 -20.25 -25.04
CA HIS A 319 -6.55 -20.13 -23.90
C HIS A 319 -5.83 -20.28 -22.56
N TYR A 320 -4.94 -21.27 -22.43
CA TYR A 320 -4.19 -21.50 -21.19
C TYR A 320 -3.35 -20.30 -20.77
N PHE A 321 -2.66 -19.63 -21.70
CA PHE A 321 -1.80 -18.49 -21.37
C PHE A 321 -2.55 -17.17 -21.21
N HIS A 322 -3.71 -17.00 -21.86
CA HIS A 322 -4.50 -15.76 -21.76
C HIS A 322 -5.60 -15.81 -20.70
N GLN A 323 -6.01 -17.00 -20.26
CA GLN A 323 -7.09 -17.22 -19.30
C GLN A 323 -6.62 -18.14 -18.17
N TRP A 324 -5.37 -17.97 -17.72
CA TRP A 324 -4.82 -18.79 -16.66
C TRP A 324 -5.52 -18.47 -15.34
N SER A 325 -6.44 -19.34 -14.92
CA SER A 325 -7.19 -19.17 -13.67
C SER A 325 -6.41 -19.75 -12.49
N ILE A 326 -6.27 -18.96 -11.44
CA ILE A 326 -5.72 -19.37 -10.14
C ILE A 326 -6.71 -19.00 -9.06
N ALA A 327 -7.03 -19.95 -8.17
CA ALA A 327 -7.75 -19.68 -6.93
C ALA A 327 -6.73 -19.56 -5.78
N PRO A 328 -6.45 -18.35 -5.27
CA PRO A 328 -5.60 -18.20 -4.10
C PRO A 328 -6.21 -18.91 -2.89
N ASN A 329 -5.39 -19.61 -2.12
CA ASN A 329 -5.81 -20.17 -0.83
C ASN A 329 -6.11 -19.07 0.22
N GLY A 330 -5.49 -17.91 0.05
CA GLY A 330 -5.54 -16.79 0.98
C GLY A 330 -4.43 -15.79 0.69
N THR A 331 -4.20 -14.86 1.61
CA THR A 331 -3.07 -13.92 1.55
C THR A 331 -2.03 -14.25 2.62
N GLU A 332 -0.82 -13.70 2.47
CA GLU A 332 0.22 -13.85 3.49
C GLU A 332 -0.03 -13.03 4.78
N GLY A 333 -1.09 -12.22 4.80
CA GLY A 333 -1.56 -11.46 5.96
C GLY A 333 -0.68 -10.26 6.35
N TYR A 334 -0.98 -9.67 7.52
CA TYR A 334 -0.36 -8.41 7.97
C TYR A 334 1.15 -8.44 8.17
N ARG A 335 1.77 -9.61 8.22
CA ARG A 335 3.24 -9.72 8.33
C ARG A 335 3.95 -9.29 7.04
N THR A 336 3.27 -9.34 5.90
CA THR A 336 3.85 -8.97 4.60
C THR A 336 3.00 -7.97 3.81
N ALA A 337 1.74 -7.76 4.17
CA ALA A 337 0.91 -6.70 3.61
C ALA A 337 1.57 -5.32 3.73
N GLU A 338 1.51 -4.51 2.67
CA GLU A 338 2.01 -3.14 2.74
C GLU A 338 1.04 -2.22 3.48
N VAL A 339 -0.26 -2.49 3.41
CA VAL A 339 -1.31 -1.63 3.99
C VAL A 339 -2.48 -2.42 4.55
N THR A 340 -3.37 -1.71 5.23
CA THR A 340 -4.61 -2.19 5.83
C THR A 340 -5.78 -1.55 5.11
N LEU A 341 -6.68 -2.36 4.54
CA LEU A 341 -8.00 -1.91 4.09
C LEU A 341 -8.97 -1.81 5.27
N GLY A 342 -9.98 -0.95 5.14
CA GLY A 342 -10.90 -0.61 6.23
C GLY A 342 -10.27 0.42 7.17
N GLY A 343 -10.83 0.55 8.37
CA GLY A 343 -10.39 1.54 9.36
C GLY A 343 -11.56 2.39 9.85
N VAL A 344 -11.25 3.56 10.43
CA VAL A 344 -12.29 4.47 10.94
C VAL A 344 -13.17 4.96 9.80
N ASP A 345 -14.50 4.80 9.96
CA ASP A 345 -15.49 5.13 8.93
C ASP A 345 -15.45 6.62 8.61
N THR A 346 -15.10 6.93 7.36
CA THR A 346 -14.89 8.29 6.88
C THR A 346 -16.17 9.12 6.81
N HIS A 347 -17.36 8.51 6.94
CA HIS A 347 -18.61 9.26 7.09
C HIS A 347 -18.67 10.05 8.39
N ALA A 348 -18.06 9.53 9.46
CA ALA A 348 -18.00 10.19 10.77
C ALA A 348 -16.92 11.28 10.84
N ILE A 349 -16.12 11.44 9.78
CA ILE A 349 -15.01 12.38 9.71
C ILE A 349 -15.34 13.51 8.72
N SER A 350 -14.92 14.72 9.05
CA SER A 350 -14.99 15.87 8.16
C SER A 350 -13.98 15.69 7.02
N SER A 351 -14.42 15.63 5.77
CA SER A 351 -13.52 15.55 4.61
C SER A 351 -12.66 16.80 4.41
N LYS A 352 -13.09 17.94 4.96
CA LYS A 352 -12.40 19.23 4.84
C LYS A 352 -11.29 19.39 5.89
N THR A 353 -11.52 18.91 7.11
CA THR A 353 -10.66 19.19 8.28
C THR A 353 -10.04 17.95 8.92
N LEU A 354 -10.59 16.77 8.64
CA LEU A 354 -10.26 15.48 9.26
C LEU A 354 -10.56 15.37 10.76
N GLU A 355 -11.38 16.30 11.28
CA GLU A 355 -11.96 16.24 12.61
C GLU A 355 -13.14 15.24 12.64
N ALA A 356 -13.28 14.51 13.74
CA ALA A 356 -14.46 13.71 14.02
C ALA A 356 -15.67 14.62 14.25
N ARG A 357 -16.76 14.37 13.51
CA ARG A 357 -17.92 15.29 13.47
C ARG A 357 -18.57 15.50 14.83
N ASP A 358 -18.64 14.43 15.62
CA ASP A 358 -19.36 14.42 16.90
C ASP A 358 -18.43 14.58 18.11
N ILE A 359 -17.11 14.64 17.90
CA ILE A 359 -16.11 14.76 18.96
C ILE A 359 -15.14 15.91 18.62
N PRO A 360 -15.51 17.16 18.95
CA PRO A 360 -14.67 18.32 18.68
C PRO A 360 -13.27 18.17 19.28
N GLY A 361 -12.27 18.54 18.50
CA GLY A 361 -10.86 18.44 18.84
C GLY A 361 -10.24 17.05 18.59
N LEU A 362 -11.01 16.01 18.23
CA LEU A 362 -10.48 14.69 17.89
C LEU A 362 -10.30 14.55 16.38
N TYR A 363 -9.10 14.20 15.92
CA TYR A 363 -8.75 14.07 14.51
C TYR A 363 -8.20 12.69 14.20
N PHE A 364 -8.44 12.19 12.98
CA PHE A 364 -7.88 10.94 12.49
C PHE A 364 -7.22 11.19 11.13
N ILE A 365 -5.98 10.71 10.95
CA ILE A 365 -5.20 10.94 9.71
C ILE A 365 -4.37 9.72 9.30
N GLY A 366 -4.07 9.63 8.00
CA GLY A 366 -3.30 8.52 7.43
C GLY A 366 -4.07 7.18 7.37
N GLU A 367 -3.34 6.08 7.47
CA GLU A 367 -3.84 4.69 7.29
C GLU A 367 -4.81 4.21 8.40
N VAL A 368 -5.05 5.00 9.45
CA VAL A 368 -6.06 4.66 10.48
C VAL A 368 -7.50 4.84 9.96
N LEU A 369 -7.67 5.69 8.95
CA LEU A 369 -8.96 5.91 8.29
C LEU A 369 -9.22 4.81 7.26
N ASP A 370 -10.49 4.61 6.92
CA ASP A 370 -10.90 3.81 5.74
C ASP A 370 -10.55 4.53 4.44
N VAL A 371 -9.25 4.65 4.16
CA VAL A 371 -8.69 5.17 2.93
C VAL A 371 -7.44 4.38 2.60
N THR A 372 -7.51 3.58 1.54
CA THR A 372 -6.38 2.77 1.09
C THR A 372 -6.05 3.08 -0.36
N GLY A 373 -4.85 3.60 -0.59
CA GLY A 373 -4.33 3.85 -1.93
C GLY A 373 -3.90 2.57 -2.62
N TRP A 374 -3.83 2.63 -3.95
CA TRP A 374 -3.16 1.63 -4.78
C TRP A 374 -1.67 1.51 -4.41
N LEU A 375 -1.03 0.45 -4.88
CA LEU A 375 0.43 0.41 -4.93
C LEU A 375 0.92 1.54 -5.84
N GLY A 376 2.03 2.20 -5.47
CA GLY A 376 2.64 3.23 -6.31
C GLY A 376 2.80 4.61 -5.68
N GLY A 377 2.89 4.71 -4.34
CA GLY A 377 3.11 5.97 -3.63
C GLY A 377 1.83 6.66 -3.13
N TYR A 378 0.66 6.19 -3.57
CA TYR A 378 -0.65 6.73 -3.20
C TYR A 378 -0.91 6.77 -1.68
N ASN A 379 -0.53 5.71 -0.96
CA ASN A 379 -0.73 5.65 0.50
C ASN A 379 0.11 6.69 1.26
N PHE A 380 1.32 6.99 0.77
CA PHE A 380 2.10 8.09 1.32
C PHE A 380 1.50 9.43 0.94
N GLN A 381 1.06 9.60 -0.32
CA GLN A 381 0.35 10.82 -0.71
C GLN A 381 -0.86 11.11 0.18
N TRP A 382 -1.67 10.09 0.48
CA TRP A 382 -2.77 10.25 1.44
C TRP A 382 -2.27 10.65 2.83
N ALA A 383 -1.20 10.04 3.32
CA ALA A 383 -0.61 10.42 4.61
C ALA A 383 -0.15 11.88 4.63
N TRP A 384 0.45 12.38 3.54
CA TRP A 384 0.87 13.77 3.41
C TRP A 384 -0.34 14.71 3.38
N SER A 385 -1.30 14.44 2.49
CA SER A 385 -2.48 15.27 2.32
C SER A 385 -3.31 15.35 3.60
N SER A 386 -3.55 14.19 4.23
CA SER A 386 -4.31 14.14 5.49
C SER A 386 -3.57 14.79 6.65
N GLY A 387 -2.27 14.51 6.80
CA GLY A 387 -1.45 15.14 7.82
C GLY A 387 -1.40 16.66 7.65
N TRP A 388 -1.22 17.15 6.44
CA TRP A 388 -1.19 18.58 6.16
C TRP A 388 -2.51 19.25 6.51
N VAL A 389 -3.64 18.69 6.04
CA VAL A 389 -4.98 19.25 6.29
C VAL A 389 -5.27 19.33 7.78
N ALA A 390 -5.10 18.24 8.53
CA ALA A 390 -5.32 18.28 9.98
C ALA A 390 -4.40 19.33 10.63
N GLY A 391 -3.14 19.39 10.21
CA GLY A 391 -2.17 20.40 10.65
C GLY A 391 -2.60 21.84 10.43
N GLN A 392 -3.48 22.13 9.46
CA GLN A 392 -4.06 23.47 9.24
C GLN A 392 -5.28 23.78 10.12
N HIS A 393 -5.87 22.78 10.77
CA HIS A 393 -7.11 22.91 11.52
C HIS A 393 -6.97 22.70 13.02
N VAL A 394 -5.94 21.98 13.46
CA VAL A 394 -5.62 21.74 14.88
C VAL A 394 -5.05 22.95 15.60
#